data_AF-A0A1B2HCF0-F1
#
_entry.id   AF-A0A1B2HCF0-F1
#
_cell.length_a   1.000
_cell.length_b   1.000
_cell.length_c   1.000
_cell.angle_alpha   90.00
_cell.angle_beta   90.00
_cell.angle_gamma   90.00
#
_symmetry.space_group_name_H-M   'P 1'
#
loop_
_entity.id
_entity.type
_entity.pdbx_description
1 polymer ?
#
loop_
_entity_poly.entity_id
_entity_poly.type
_entity_poly.pdbx_seq_one_letter_code
_entity_poly.pdbx_strand_id
1 'polypeptide(L)' 'MSRHLSSVGDDEPDKPCLVLSNGEWWHGTLVWEPAKRADGLWWARVTYRRDGELVTEVRSQHDLRAQ' A
#
# COMPACT_ATOMS: atom_id res chain seq x y z
N MET A 1 30.45 3.94 20.97
CA MET A 1 30.03 3.20 19.78
C MET A 1 28.52 3.27 19.70
N SER A 2 27.96 4.20 18.92
CA SER A 2 26.51 4.37 18.82
C SER A 2 26.14 4.88 17.44
N ARG A 3 25.59 4.01 16.59
CA ARG A 3 24.74 4.43 15.47
C ARG A 3 23.44 3.65 15.56
N HIS A 4 22.36 4.43 15.57
CA HIS A 4 20.98 3.99 15.55
C HIS A 4 20.78 2.99 14.41
N LEU A 5 20.29 1.80 14.74
CA LEU A 5 19.64 0.93 13.77
C LEU A 5 18.14 1.16 13.93
N SER A 6 17.63 2.12 13.16
CA SER A 6 16.20 2.27 12.91
C SER A 6 15.66 0.95 12.36
N SER A 7 14.59 0.46 12.97
CA SER A 7 13.88 -0.76 12.58
C SER A 7 13.71 -0.85 11.06
N VAL A 8 14.34 -1.86 10.46
CA VAL A 8 14.00 -2.31 9.11
C VAL A 8 12.66 -3.03 9.23
N GLY A 9 11.57 -2.28 9.07
CA GLY A 9 10.24 -2.88 8.93
C GLY A 9 10.07 -3.36 7.50
N ASP A 10 9.86 -4.66 7.32
CA ASP A 10 9.22 -5.29 6.15
C ASP A 10 9.53 -4.64 4.79
N ASP A 11 10.72 -4.92 4.27
CA ASP A 11 11.24 -4.47 2.97
C ASP A 11 10.63 -5.32 1.83
N GLU A 12 9.30 -5.36 1.70
CA GLU A 12 8.73 -5.71 0.39
C GLU A 12 8.79 -4.46 -0.48
N PRO A 13 9.41 -4.53 -1.68
CA PRO A 13 9.50 -3.38 -2.56
C PRO A 13 8.10 -2.91 -2.90
N ASP A 14 7.86 -1.62 -2.75
CA ASP A 14 6.60 -0.99 -3.05
C ASP A 14 6.26 -1.17 -4.55
N LYS A 15 5.22 -1.96 -4.82
CA LYS A 15 4.83 -2.33 -6.20
C LYS A 15 3.96 -1.23 -6.78
N PRO A 16 4.22 -0.73 -8.00
CA PRO A 16 3.38 0.28 -8.63
C PRO A 16 1.96 -0.26 -8.83
N CYS A 17 0.97 0.57 -8.54
CA CYS A 17 -0.43 0.21 -8.63
C CYS A 17 -1.33 1.42 -8.90
N LEU A 18 -2.57 1.13 -9.29
CA LEU A 18 -3.67 2.09 -9.22
C LEU A 18 -4.53 1.79 -8.01
N VAL A 19 -4.87 2.83 -7.26
CA VAL A 19 -5.69 2.80 -6.05
C VAL A 19 -7.04 3.47 -6.31
N LEU A 20 -8.14 2.76 -6.08
CA LEU A 20 -9.49 3.34 -6.16
C LEU A 20 -9.80 4.14 -4.89
N SER A 21 -9.92 5.46 -5.03
CA SER A 21 -10.25 6.37 -3.93
C SER A 21 -11.26 7.41 -4.41
N ASN A 22 -12.36 7.57 -3.68
CA ASN A 22 -13.47 8.47 -4.02
C ASN A 22 -14.03 8.28 -5.45
N GLY A 23 -14.00 7.04 -5.97
CA GLY A 23 -14.49 6.71 -7.30
C GLY A 23 -13.49 6.97 -8.44
N GLU A 24 -12.28 7.45 -8.13
CA GLU A 24 -11.23 7.71 -9.11
C GLU A 24 -10.00 6.80 -8.85
N TRP A 25 -9.26 6.49 -9.91
CA TRP A 25 -8.05 5.67 -9.83
C TRP A 25 -6.81 6.55 -9.75
N TRP A 26 -6.05 6.39 -8.68
CA TRP A 26 -4.84 7.17 -8.39
C TRP A 26 -3.59 6.32 -8.54
N HIS A 27 -2.52 6.88 -9.10
CA HIS A 27 -1.23 6.19 -9.14
C HIS A 27 -0.58 6.21 -7.76
N GLY A 28 -0.15 5.03 -7.31
CA GLY A 28 0.52 4.85 -6.04
C GLY A 28 1.37 3.59 -6.05
N THR A 29 1.77 3.21 -4.84
CA THR A 29 2.48 1.96 -4.60
C THR A 29 1.78 1.17 -3.52
N LEU A 30 1.89 -0.15 -3.58
CA LEU A 30 1.29 -1.07 -2.63
C LEU A 30 2.30 -2.04 -2.04
N VAL A 31 2.00 -2.49 -0.83
CA VAL A 31 2.64 -3.63 -0.16
C VAL A 31 1.52 -4.53 0.33
N TRP A 32 1.44 -5.75 -0.21
CA TRP A 32 0.44 -6.73 0.20
C TRP A 32 0.70 -7.18 1.64
N GLU A 33 -0.36 -7.51 2.36
CA GLU A 33 -0.22 -8.26 3.60
C GLU A 33 0.32 -9.67 3.32
N PRO A 34 1.03 -10.29 4.26
CA PRO A 34 1.68 -11.58 4.06
C PRO A 34 0.68 -12.75 3.91
N ALA A 35 -0.59 -12.52 4.26
CA ALA A 35 -1.65 -13.51 4.16
C ALA A 35 -3.00 -12.86 3.86
N LYS A 36 -3.93 -13.65 3.32
CA LYS A 36 -5.34 -13.27 3.21
C LYS A 36 -5.94 -13.07 4.60
N ARG A 37 -6.86 -12.11 4.70
CA ARG A 37 -7.65 -11.91 5.91
C ARG A 37 -8.76 -12.96 6.03
N ALA A 38 -9.47 -12.93 7.16
CA ALA A 38 -10.58 -13.84 7.44
C ALA A 38 -11.72 -13.75 6.41
N ASP A 39 -11.87 -12.61 5.72
CA ASP A 39 -12.80 -12.43 4.60
C ASP A 39 -12.36 -13.12 3.30
N GLY A 40 -11.15 -13.69 3.26
CA GLY A 40 -10.62 -14.42 2.10
C GLY A 40 -10.03 -13.53 1.00
N LEU A 41 -9.99 -12.22 1.19
CA LEU A 41 -9.37 -11.27 0.28
C LEU A 41 -7.91 -11.00 0.65
N TRP A 42 -7.13 -10.63 -0.36
CA TRP A 42 -5.86 -9.96 -0.15
C TRP A 42 -6.10 -8.48 0.14
N TRP A 43 -5.29 -7.96 1.04
CA TRP A 43 -5.31 -6.56 1.45
C TRP A 43 -3.89 -6.01 1.37
N ALA A 44 -3.76 -4.75 1.04
CA ALA A 44 -2.46 -4.09 0.91
C ALA A 44 -2.47 -2.74 1.61
N ARG A 45 -1.33 -2.36 2.18
CA ARG A 45 -1.04 -0.97 2.51
C ARG A 45 -0.69 -0.26 1.21
N VAL A 46 -1.37 0.83 0.92
CA VAL A 46 -1.15 1.64 -0.27
C VAL A 46 -0.75 3.05 0.09
N THR A 47 0.12 3.62 -0.74
CA THR A 47 0.59 4.99 -0.62
C THR A 47 0.42 5.68 -1.97
N TYR A 48 -0.35 6.77 -2.02
CA TYR A 48 -0.64 7.50 -3.26
C TYR A 48 -0.78 9.00 -2.99
N ARG A 49 -0.65 9.82 -4.03
CA ARG A 49 -0.86 11.27 -3.92
C ARG A 49 -2.27 11.62 -4.36
N ARG A 50 -3.01 12.34 -3.52
CA ARG A 50 -4.36 12.85 -3.79
C ARG A 50 -4.44 14.31 -3.34
N ASP A 51 -4.91 15.19 -4.22
CA ASP A 51 -5.03 16.64 -3.92
C ASP A 51 -3.72 17.30 -3.43
N GLY A 52 -2.56 16.78 -3.86
CA GLY A 52 -1.25 17.23 -3.41
C GLY A 52 -0.78 16.65 -2.07
N GLU A 53 -1.62 15.87 -1.39
CA GLU A 53 -1.31 15.20 -0.13
C GLU A 53 -0.88 13.74 -0.36
N LEU A 54 0.09 13.27 0.43
CA LEU A 54 0.46 11.85 0.47
C LEU A 54 -0.47 11.11 1.42
N VAL A 55 -1.25 10.18 0.87
CA VAL A 55 -2.21 9.37 1.63
C VAL A 55 -1.67 7.96 1.77
N THR A 56 -1.74 7.41 2.98
CA THR A 56 -1.40 6.01 3.26
C THR A 56 -2.57 5.32 3.95
N GLU A 57 -3.07 4.24 3.37
CA GLU A 57 -4.23 3.51 3.88
C GLU A 57 -4.19 2.03 3.49
N VAL A 58 -5.13 1.24 4.00
CA VAL A 58 -5.22 -0.20 3.71
C VAL A 58 -6.43 -0.46 2.82
N ARG A 59 -6.20 -1.12 1.68
CA ARG A 59 -7.21 -1.38 0.65
C ARG A 59 -7.29 -2.85 0.29
N SER A 60 -8.49 -3.30 -0.06
CA SER A 60 -8.72 -4.66 -0.51
C SER A 60 -8.25 -4.83 -1.95
N GLN A 61 -8.00 -6.07 -2.39
CA GLN A 61 -7.62 -6.36 -3.76
C GLN A 61 -8.62 -5.87 -4.83
N HIS A 62 -9.87 -5.59 -4.45
CA HIS A 62 -10.87 -5.07 -5.39
C HIS A 62 -10.67 -3.59 -5.69
N ASP A 63 -10.05 -2.85 -4.77
CA ASP A 63 -9.78 -1.42 -4.88
C ASP A 63 -8.41 -1.14 -5.51
N LEU A 64 -7.72 -2.17 -6.00
CA LEU A 64 -6.34 -2.11 -6.46
C LEU A 64 -6.20 -2.72 -7.85
N ARG A 65 -5.34 -2.13 -8.68
CA ARG A 65 -4.92 -2.71 -9.96
C ARG A 65 -3.40 -2.66 -10.07
N ALA A 66 -2.80 -3.78 -10.48
CA ALA A 66 -1.39 -3.81 -10.86
C ALA A 66 -1.19 -2.98 -12.14
N GLN A 67 -0.01 -2.38 -12.28
CA GLN A 67 0.44 -1.71 -13.49
C GLN A 67 1.40 -2.57 -14.30
#